data_AF-A0A6G4X910-F1
#
_entry.id   AF-A0A6G4X910-F1
#
_cell.length_a   1.000
_cell.length_b   1.000
_cell.length_c   1.000
_cell.angle_alpha   90.00
_cell.angle_beta   90.00
_cell.angle_gamma   90.00
#
_symmetry.space_group_name_H-M   'P 1'
#
loop_
_entity.id
_entity.type
_entity.pdbx_description
1 polymer ?
#
loop_
_entity_poly.entity_id
_entity_poly.type
_entity_poly.pdbx_seq_one_letter_code
_entity_poly.pdbx_strand_id
1 'polypeptide(L)'
;WGEGDAEALDRTVFAQAGLFAVEVALFRLWESWGIRPDFVAGHSIGEVAAAYVAGVLSLEDAGVLVSARGRLMQGLPVGGAMVAVEAPEEEVAPHLSDGVSIAAVNGPSAVVVSGREDAVLAVAEVFAGRGCRTRRLRTSHAFHSPLMEPMLEEFRRVAEGLSYAAPRIPVVSNLTGEVVAEFSAEYWVRHVREAVRFADGVRTLEDLGVSRFVELGPDGVLAGMAQQSLAAPESAVVVPVLRKDRPEPVALMTALGRAYASGQDVDWEALYEGSGAARVALPTYAFQHEHYWLDVPAAVGDVTSVGLDKAEHPLLGAAIVLADSGGVVLTGRLSATSPGWLADHQVGGTAVFPGTGYVELAIQAGDQVGCGRIEELTLQAPLVLSAEESVQVQVVVGPADETGGRSLNVYARGAGPQDWTCHATGVLTPGARNTAGAFDLAQWPPAGAEPVELDGFYEEMAGAGLG
;
A
#
# COMPACT_ATOMS: atom_id res chain seq x y z
N TRP A 1 40.89 1.25 14.47
CA TRP A 1 41.44 0.38 15.53
C TRP A 1 41.78 -0.94 14.85
N GLY A 2 42.98 -1.18 14.29
CA GLY A 2 44.28 -1.25 14.96
C GLY A 2 44.45 -2.68 15.48
N GLU A 3 45.18 -3.55 14.76
CA GLU A 3 45.60 -4.86 15.26
C GLU A 3 46.40 -4.65 16.56
N GLY A 4 45.77 -4.84 17.71
CA GLY A 4 46.40 -4.64 19.01
C GLY A 4 45.40 -4.36 20.12
N ASP A 5 45.08 -5.41 20.87
CA ASP A 5 44.41 -5.40 22.18
C ASP A 5 42.87 -5.31 22.18
N ALA A 6 42.23 -6.42 21.79
CA ALA A 6 40.79 -6.63 21.99
C ALA A 6 40.38 -6.57 23.48
N GLU A 7 41.28 -6.91 24.41
CA GLU A 7 41.01 -6.82 25.86
C GLU A 7 40.94 -5.36 26.33
N ALA A 8 41.68 -4.44 25.69
CA ALA A 8 41.53 -3.02 25.94
C ALA A 8 40.13 -2.51 25.59
N LEU A 9 39.50 -3.01 24.52
CA LEU A 9 38.12 -2.65 24.16
C LEU A 9 37.09 -3.19 25.18
N ASP A 10 37.37 -4.31 25.84
CA ASP A 10 36.50 -4.88 26.88
C ASP A 10 36.47 -4.04 28.17
N ARG A 11 37.38 -3.07 28.32
CA ARG A 11 37.35 -2.13 29.45
C ARG A 11 36.15 -1.20 29.32
N THR A 12 35.34 -1.12 30.38
CA THR A 12 34.08 -0.35 30.41
C THR A 12 34.21 1.07 29.86
N VAL A 13 35.30 1.78 30.14
CA VAL A 13 35.53 3.15 29.64
C VAL A 13 35.61 3.21 28.12
N PHE A 14 36.27 2.25 27.47
CA PHE A 14 36.43 2.19 26.02
C PHE A 14 35.23 1.52 25.35
N ALA A 15 34.65 0.49 25.96
CA ALA A 15 33.45 -0.17 25.45
C ALA A 15 32.28 0.82 25.32
N GLN A 16 32.00 1.63 26.34
CA GLN A 16 30.90 2.59 26.30
C GLN A 16 31.13 3.72 25.29
N ALA A 17 32.36 4.26 25.22
CA ALA A 17 32.71 5.27 24.23
C ALA A 17 32.66 4.72 22.79
N GLY A 18 33.14 3.48 22.59
CA GLY A 18 33.10 2.79 21.31
C GLY A 18 31.68 2.50 20.84
N LEU A 19 30.81 2.01 21.74
CA LEU A 19 29.38 1.82 21.45
C LEU A 19 28.73 3.14 21.06
N PHE A 20 28.84 4.18 21.88
CA PHE A 20 28.29 5.50 21.57
C PHE A 20 28.76 6.00 20.19
N ALA A 21 30.05 5.89 19.89
CA ALA A 21 30.59 6.32 18.60
C ALA A 21 30.01 5.52 17.42
N VAL A 22 29.88 4.20 17.54
CA VAL A 22 29.30 3.34 16.50
C VAL A 22 27.81 3.62 16.31
N GLU A 23 27.03 3.66 17.40
CA GLU A 23 25.59 3.92 17.37
C GLU A 23 25.28 5.27 16.70
N VAL A 24 26.02 6.32 17.08
CA VAL A 24 25.90 7.66 16.49
C VAL A 24 26.34 7.67 15.03
N ALA A 25 27.44 7.02 14.68
CA ALA A 25 27.90 6.97 13.29
C ALA A 25 26.89 6.25 12.39
N LEU A 26 26.31 5.13 12.85
CA LEU A 26 25.26 4.41 12.13
C LEU A 26 24.00 5.26 11.99
N PHE A 27 23.60 5.98 13.04
CA PHE A 27 22.48 6.93 12.97
C PHE A 27 22.72 7.99 11.90
N ARG A 28 23.87 8.68 11.93
CA ARG A 28 24.18 9.75 10.98
C ARG A 28 24.30 9.24 9.55
N LEU A 29 24.78 8.01 9.37
CA LEU A 29 24.83 7.36 8.06
C LEU A 29 23.42 7.10 7.51
N TRP A 30 22.52 6.53 8.31
CA TRP A 30 21.13 6.31 7.91
C TRP A 30 20.38 7.61 7.65
N GLU A 31 20.59 8.62 8.50
CA GLU A 31 20.05 9.97 8.33
C GLU A 31 20.53 10.62 7.03
N SER A 32 21.79 10.40 6.63
CA SER A 32 22.34 10.88 5.37
C SER A 32 21.69 10.25 4.13
N TRP A 33 21.04 9.09 4.28
CA TRP A 33 20.26 8.44 3.24
C TRP A 33 18.76 8.78 3.32
N GLY A 34 18.41 9.85 4.02
CA GLY A 34 17.05 10.35 4.14
C GLY A 34 16.18 9.60 5.15
N ILE A 35 16.72 8.58 5.85
CA ILE A 35 15.93 7.81 6.82
C ILE A 35 15.90 8.53 8.15
N ARG A 36 14.71 8.91 8.60
CA ARG A 36 14.48 9.63 9.86
C ARG A 36 13.55 8.83 10.75
N PRO A 37 13.89 8.62 12.04
CA PRO A 37 13.00 7.92 12.94
C PRO A 37 11.94 8.86 13.52
N ASP A 38 10.74 8.32 13.72
CA ASP A 38 9.67 9.00 14.47
C ASP A 38 9.95 8.97 15.99
N PHE A 39 10.64 7.94 16.46
CA PHE A 39 11.00 7.72 17.86
C PHE A 39 12.40 7.13 17.97
N VAL A 40 13.09 7.43 19.07
CA VAL A 40 14.35 6.75 19.42
C VAL A 40 14.26 6.14 20.81
N ALA A 41 14.93 5.01 21.01
CA ALA A 41 15.06 4.36 22.31
C ALA A 41 16.46 3.76 22.41
N GLY A 42 17.04 3.79 23.60
CA GLY A 42 18.33 3.18 23.88
C GLY A 42 18.23 1.92 24.72
N HIS A 43 19.37 1.28 24.98
CA HIS A 43 19.51 0.28 26.04
C HIS A 43 20.74 0.61 26.87
N SER A 44 20.54 0.97 28.14
CA SER A 44 21.64 1.40 29.01
C SER A 44 22.44 2.53 28.35
N ILE A 45 23.72 2.30 28.01
CA ILE A 45 24.58 3.30 27.35
C ILE A 45 23.99 3.83 26.04
N GLY A 46 23.22 3.02 25.30
CA GLY A 46 22.58 3.45 24.06
C GLY A 46 21.54 4.55 24.26
N GLU A 47 21.07 4.77 25.49
CA GLU A 47 20.18 5.91 25.78
C GLU A 47 20.92 7.26 25.71
N VAL A 48 22.23 7.28 25.99
CA VAL A 48 23.04 8.49 25.77
C VAL A 48 23.16 8.80 24.28
N ALA A 49 23.31 7.77 23.43
CA ALA A 49 23.26 7.93 21.98
C ALA A 49 21.88 8.43 21.52
N ALA A 50 20.79 7.83 22.01
CA ALA A 50 19.42 8.24 21.71
C ALA A 50 19.16 9.71 22.11
N ALA A 51 19.58 10.13 23.32
CA ALA A 51 19.46 11.50 23.79
C ALA A 51 20.26 12.48 22.91
N TYR A 52 21.50 12.12 22.54
CA TYR A 52 22.31 12.94 21.65
C TYR A 52 21.67 13.10 20.25
N VAL A 53 21.24 12.02 19.61
CA VAL A 53 20.66 12.11 18.26
C VAL A 53 19.31 12.82 18.25
N ALA A 54 18.53 12.70 19.33
CA ALA A 54 17.31 13.48 19.57
C ALA A 54 17.60 14.97 19.83
N GLY A 55 18.87 15.37 20.00
CA GLY A 55 19.29 16.75 20.22
C GLY A 55 19.18 17.24 21.66
N VAL A 56 19.00 16.33 22.62
CA VAL A 56 18.94 16.65 24.06
C VAL A 56 20.32 17.10 24.57
N LEU A 57 21.36 16.41 24.13
CA LEU A 57 22.75 16.71 24.48
C LEU A 57 23.51 17.22 23.26
N SER A 58 24.45 18.14 23.48
CA SER A 58 25.49 18.41 22.48
C SER A 58 26.44 17.21 22.36
N LEU A 59 27.24 17.13 21.28
CA LEU A 59 28.24 16.07 21.15
C LEU A 59 29.29 16.15 22.26
N GLU A 60 29.65 17.36 22.66
CA GLU A 60 30.60 17.62 23.75
C GLU A 60 30.03 17.10 25.08
N ASP A 61 28.81 17.49 25.44
CA ASP A 61 28.16 17.06 26.68
C ASP A 61 27.92 15.55 26.71
N ALA A 62 27.48 14.95 25.59
CA ALA A 62 27.35 13.50 25.47
C ALA A 62 28.69 12.80 25.65
N GLY A 63 29.76 13.33 25.06
CA GLY A 63 31.12 12.85 25.25
C GLY A 63 31.58 12.92 26.71
N VAL A 64 31.31 14.03 27.41
CA VAL A 64 31.60 14.17 28.84
C VAL A 64 30.82 13.13 29.66
N LEU A 65 29.53 12.97 29.40
CA LEU A 65 28.67 12.04 30.12
C LEU A 65 29.13 10.58 29.93
N VAL A 66 29.36 10.15 28.69
CA VAL A 66 29.84 8.78 28.36
C VAL A 66 31.21 8.53 28.99
N SER A 67 32.13 9.49 28.89
CA SER A 67 33.48 9.37 29.46
C SER A 67 33.45 9.27 30.98
N ALA A 68 32.66 10.11 31.65
CA ALA A 68 32.50 10.08 33.10
C ALA A 68 31.83 8.78 33.56
N ARG A 69 30.73 8.39 32.91
CA ARG A 69 30.02 7.13 33.19
C ARG A 69 30.95 5.93 33.08
N GLY A 70 31.65 5.79 31.96
CA GLY A 70 32.57 4.69 31.72
C GLY A 70 33.74 4.66 32.71
N ARG A 71 34.37 5.81 32.99
CA ARG A 71 35.48 5.94 33.96
C ARG A 71 35.05 5.57 35.37
N LEU A 72 33.92 6.12 35.81
CA LEU A 72 33.42 5.92 37.17
C LEU A 72 32.97 4.49 37.40
N MET A 73 32.21 3.91 36.45
CA MET A 73 31.80 2.51 36.51
C MET A 73 32.99 1.54 36.52
N GLN A 74 34.06 1.86 35.79
CA GLN A 74 35.28 1.06 35.78
C GLN A 74 36.09 1.17 37.08
N GLY A 75 35.98 2.30 37.79
CA GLY A 75 36.72 2.56 39.03
C GLY A 75 36.09 1.94 40.28
N LEU A 76 34.91 1.32 40.14
CA LEU A 76 34.22 0.67 41.25
C LEU A 76 34.94 -0.62 41.68
N PRO A 77 34.72 -1.08 42.93
CA PRO A 77 35.24 -2.37 43.37
C PRO A 77 34.74 -3.53 42.51
N VAL A 78 35.64 -4.47 42.19
CA VAL A 78 35.28 -5.75 41.58
C VAL A 78 34.53 -6.64 42.57
N GLY A 79 33.83 -7.67 42.08
CA GLY A 79 33.05 -8.61 42.92
C GLY A 79 31.52 -8.53 42.73
N GLY A 80 31.08 -7.82 41.69
CA GLY A 80 29.70 -7.89 41.21
C GLY A 80 29.53 -8.89 40.07
N ALA A 81 28.31 -9.39 39.88
CA ALA A 81 27.94 -10.21 38.73
C ALA A 81 26.63 -9.73 38.11
N MET A 82 26.42 -10.11 36.84
CA MET A 82 25.14 -9.97 36.15
C MET A 82 24.76 -11.31 35.52
N VAL A 83 23.51 -11.75 35.71
CA VAL A 83 23.00 -13.01 35.16
C VAL A 83 21.68 -12.76 34.46
N ALA A 84 21.59 -13.15 33.20
CA ALA A 84 20.32 -13.22 32.48
C ALA A 84 19.55 -14.45 32.96
N VAL A 85 18.27 -14.27 33.25
CA VAL A 85 17.33 -15.30 33.73
C VAL A 85 16.12 -15.32 32.81
N GLU A 86 15.82 -16.49 32.27
CA GLU A 86 14.61 -16.73 31.48
C GLU A 86 13.40 -16.91 32.39
N ALA A 87 12.94 -15.82 32.98
CA ALA A 87 11.74 -15.75 33.81
C ALA A 87 11.14 -14.34 33.80
N PRO A 88 9.83 -14.18 34.08
CA PRO A 88 9.20 -12.88 34.25
C PRO A 88 9.74 -12.11 35.45
N GLU A 89 9.69 -10.77 35.38
CA GLU A 89 10.08 -9.89 36.49
C GLU A 89 9.33 -10.20 37.78
N GLU A 90 8.02 -10.43 37.70
CA GLU A 90 7.16 -10.73 38.84
C GLU A 90 7.53 -12.04 39.56
N GLU A 91 8.11 -12.99 38.84
CA GLU A 91 8.60 -14.24 39.42
C GLU A 91 9.97 -14.04 40.07
N VAL A 92 10.84 -13.21 39.49
CA VAL A 92 12.22 -12.99 39.96
C VAL A 92 12.28 -12.02 41.13
N ALA A 93 11.46 -10.97 41.14
CA ALA A 93 11.47 -9.92 42.15
C ALA A 93 11.34 -10.44 43.61
N PRO A 94 10.47 -11.43 43.93
CA PRO A 94 10.36 -12.01 45.27
C PRO A 94 11.61 -12.75 45.75
N HIS A 95 12.54 -13.11 44.85
CA HIS A 95 13.76 -13.83 45.16
C HIS A 95 14.97 -12.92 45.36
N LEU A 96 14.83 -11.61 45.14
CA LEU A 96 15.91 -10.65 45.31
C LEU A 96 16.22 -10.46 46.81
N SER A 97 17.50 -10.56 47.16
CA SER A 97 18.02 -10.25 48.48
C SER A 97 18.65 -8.85 48.52
N ASP A 98 19.01 -8.41 49.73
CA ASP A 98 19.71 -7.14 49.90
C ASP A 98 21.04 -7.13 49.10
N GLY A 99 21.26 -6.06 48.34
CA GLY A 99 22.41 -5.94 47.43
C GLY A 99 22.25 -6.58 46.04
N VAL A 100 21.05 -7.08 45.68
CA VAL A 100 20.70 -7.55 44.33
C VAL A 100 19.51 -6.76 43.79
N SER A 101 19.57 -6.39 42.51
CA SER A 101 18.48 -5.73 41.80
C SER A 101 18.27 -6.35 40.43
N ILE A 102 17.08 -6.15 39.86
CA ILE A 102 16.89 -6.33 38.43
C ILE A 102 17.59 -5.16 37.72
N ALA A 103 18.55 -5.49 36.87
CA ALA A 103 19.30 -4.55 36.04
C ALA A 103 18.55 -4.16 34.77
N ALA A 104 17.79 -5.10 34.21
CA ALA A 104 17.06 -4.90 32.97
C ALA A 104 15.90 -5.89 32.85
N VAL A 105 14.79 -5.40 32.30
CA VAL A 105 13.65 -6.18 31.81
C VAL A 105 13.70 -6.12 30.28
N ASN A 106 14.29 -7.13 29.66
CA ASN A 106 14.57 -7.17 28.22
C ASN A 106 13.45 -7.83 27.41
N GLY A 107 12.55 -8.56 28.06
CA GLY A 107 11.37 -9.15 27.46
C GLY A 107 10.43 -9.74 28.52
N PRO A 108 9.24 -10.25 28.13
CA PRO A 108 8.23 -10.77 29.06
C PRO A 108 8.75 -11.87 30.00
N SER A 109 9.69 -12.69 29.50
CA SER A 109 10.36 -13.76 30.27
C SER A 109 11.88 -13.64 30.19
N ALA A 110 12.42 -12.42 30.09
CA ALA A 110 13.86 -12.19 29.93
C ALA A 110 14.31 -11.01 30.81
N VAL A 111 14.80 -11.32 32.01
CA VAL A 111 15.34 -10.32 32.94
C VAL A 111 16.83 -10.53 33.17
N VAL A 112 17.51 -9.48 33.64
CA VAL A 112 18.89 -9.56 34.11
C VAL A 112 18.93 -9.16 35.56
N VAL A 113 19.45 -10.03 36.43
CA VAL A 113 19.75 -9.70 37.82
C VAL A 113 21.19 -9.27 37.97
N SER A 114 21.45 -8.32 38.85
CA SER A 114 22.78 -7.79 39.11
C SER A 114 22.96 -7.38 40.57
N GLY A 115 24.19 -7.47 41.05
CA GLY A 115 24.53 -7.16 42.43
C GLY A 115 25.80 -7.86 42.86
N ARG A 116 25.94 -8.11 44.16
CA ARG A 116 27.03 -8.95 44.69
C ARG A 116 27.00 -10.34 44.08
N GLU A 117 28.17 -10.86 43.71
CA GLU A 117 28.30 -12.10 42.95
C GLU A 117 27.65 -13.31 43.64
N ASP A 118 27.90 -13.51 44.93
CA ASP A 118 27.32 -14.59 45.73
C ASP A 118 25.78 -14.56 45.73
N ALA A 119 25.20 -13.39 45.96
CA ALA A 119 23.76 -13.20 46.02
C ALA A 119 23.09 -13.36 44.65
N VAL A 120 23.70 -12.83 43.59
CA VAL A 120 23.21 -12.98 42.20
C VAL A 120 23.22 -14.45 41.77
N LEU A 121 24.29 -15.18 42.08
CA LEU A 121 24.38 -16.60 41.75
C LEU A 121 23.36 -17.44 42.52
N ALA A 122 23.08 -17.11 43.78
CA ALA A 122 22.02 -17.77 44.55
C ALA A 122 20.63 -17.58 43.90
N VAL A 123 20.31 -16.37 43.41
CA VAL A 123 19.06 -16.14 42.66
C VAL A 123 19.04 -16.97 41.38
N ALA A 124 20.13 -16.98 40.62
CA ALA A 124 20.22 -17.77 39.39
C ALA A 124 20.05 -19.28 39.64
N GLU A 125 20.62 -19.82 40.71
CA GLU A 125 20.48 -21.23 41.09
C GLU A 125 19.03 -21.63 41.39
N VAL A 126 18.25 -20.75 42.03
CA VAL A 126 16.82 -20.99 42.27
C VAL A 126 16.08 -21.22 40.94
N PHE A 127 16.33 -20.37 39.94
CA PHE A 127 15.65 -20.47 38.64
C PHE A 127 16.20 -21.61 37.79
N ALA A 128 17.51 -21.87 37.83
CA ALA A 128 18.10 -23.04 37.19
C ALA A 128 17.50 -24.35 37.76
N GLY A 129 17.30 -24.42 39.07
CA GLY A 129 16.63 -25.55 39.74
C GLY A 129 15.15 -25.74 39.34
N ARG A 130 14.50 -24.68 38.82
CA ARG A 130 13.15 -24.73 38.24
C ARG A 130 13.14 -25.04 36.75
N GLY A 131 14.30 -25.26 36.12
CA GLY A 131 14.43 -25.55 34.70
C GLY A 131 14.52 -24.32 33.80
N CYS A 132 14.57 -23.10 34.34
CA CYS A 132 14.78 -21.88 33.56
C CYS A 132 16.22 -21.79 33.07
N ARG A 133 16.44 -21.26 31.86
CA ARG A 133 17.82 -20.97 31.40
C ARG A 133 18.38 -19.76 32.14
N THR A 134 19.61 -19.89 32.61
CA THR A 134 20.37 -18.79 33.21
C THR A 134 21.72 -18.64 32.54
N ARG A 135 22.16 -17.41 32.28
CA ARG A 135 23.46 -17.13 31.66
C ARG A 135 24.17 -15.97 32.34
N ARG A 136 25.34 -16.23 32.92
CA ARG A 136 26.24 -15.18 33.41
C ARG A 136 26.73 -14.32 32.25
N LEU A 137 26.59 -13.01 32.39
CA LEU A 137 27.08 -12.04 31.40
C LEU A 137 28.58 -11.81 31.59
N ARG A 138 29.28 -11.54 30.49
CA ARG A 138 30.71 -11.21 30.51
C ARG A 138 30.90 -9.74 30.87
N THR A 139 30.65 -9.40 32.12
CA THR A 139 30.89 -8.05 32.66
C THR A 139 31.77 -8.14 33.91
N SER A 140 32.61 -7.12 34.12
CA SER A 140 33.50 -7.03 35.28
C SER A 140 32.82 -6.48 36.54
N HIS A 141 31.65 -5.85 36.38
CA HIS A 141 30.90 -5.17 37.43
C HIS A 141 29.40 -5.44 37.27
N ALA A 142 28.65 -5.20 38.35
CA ALA A 142 27.20 -5.32 38.39
C ALA A 142 26.52 -3.96 38.14
N PHE A 143 26.36 -3.60 36.87
CA PHE A 143 25.69 -2.36 36.47
C PHE A 143 24.20 -2.40 36.81
N HIS A 144 23.59 -1.22 37.03
CA HIS A 144 22.17 -1.09 37.39
C HIS A 144 21.82 -1.82 38.69
N SER A 145 22.65 -1.59 39.72
CA SER A 145 22.56 -2.26 41.02
C SER A 145 23.02 -1.37 42.17
N PRO A 146 22.82 -1.79 43.44
CA PRO A 146 23.42 -1.19 44.63
C PRO A 146 24.92 -0.92 44.53
N LEU A 147 25.65 -1.73 43.76
CA LEU A 147 27.09 -1.51 43.59
C LEU A 147 27.44 -0.26 42.79
N MET A 148 26.47 0.45 42.20
CA MET A 148 26.67 1.76 41.56
C MET A 148 26.63 2.93 42.55
N GLU A 149 26.09 2.76 43.77
CA GLU A 149 26.00 3.83 44.79
C GLU A 149 27.30 4.65 44.98
N PRO A 150 28.50 4.02 45.10
CA PRO A 150 29.72 4.75 45.39
C PRO A 150 30.12 5.77 44.33
N MET A 151 29.65 5.62 43.08
CA MET A 151 29.96 6.58 42.01
C MET A 151 28.91 7.67 41.82
N LEU A 152 27.71 7.56 42.42
CA LEU A 152 26.56 8.40 42.08
C LEU A 152 26.80 9.88 42.37
N GLU A 153 27.51 10.21 43.45
CA GLU A 153 27.76 11.61 43.84
C GLU A 153 28.75 12.31 42.88
N GLU A 154 29.79 11.62 42.41
CA GLU A 154 30.68 12.18 41.39
C GLU A 154 29.98 12.26 40.03
N PHE A 155 29.18 11.25 39.69
CA PHE A 155 28.42 11.24 38.45
C PHE A 155 27.36 12.35 38.41
N ARG A 156 26.68 12.60 39.53
CA ARG A 156 25.74 13.70 39.72
C ARG A 156 26.39 15.05 39.42
N ARG A 157 27.55 15.33 40.02
CA ARG A 157 28.30 16.58 39.78
C ARG A 157 28.67 16.79 38.32
N VAL A 158 28.98 15.71 37.59
CA VAL A 158 29.21 15.79 36.15
C VAL A 158 27.91 16.11 35.42
N ALA A 159 26.83 15.37 35.70
CA ALA A 159 25.54 15.53 35.03
C ALA A 159 24.92 16.93 35.28
N GLU A 160 25.06 17.50 36.47
CA GLU A 160 24.62 18.86 36.80
C GLU A 160 25.38 19.95 36.03
N GLY A 161 26.58 19.65 35.52
CA GLY A 161 27.36 20.55 34.69
C GLY A 161 26.96 20.54 33.21
N LEU A 162 26.06 19.64 32.79
CA LEU A 162 25.65 19.50 31.39
C LEU A 162 24.42 20.34 31.08
N SER A 163 24.23 20.64 29.80
CA SER A 163 23.03 21.30 29.29
C SER A 163 22.08 20.28 28.65
N TYR A 164 20.80 20.36 28.99
CA TYR A 164 19.74 19.50 28.43
C TYR A 164 18.74 20.33 27.64
N ALA A 165 18.60 20.05 26.35
CA ALA A 165 17.55 20.61 25.50
C ALA A 165 16.33 19.68 25.43
N ALA A 166 15.18 20.24 25.04
CA ALA A 166 14.00 19.44 24.75
C ALA A 166 14.27 18.49 23.55
N PRO A 167 13.84 17.21 23.62
CA PRO A 167 14.02 16.28 22.52
C PRO A 167 13.33 16.76 21.23
N ARG A 168 14.05 16.76 20.12
CA ARG A 168 13.48 17.02 18.77
C ARG A 168 12.90 15.77 18.13
N ILE A 169 13.36 14.61 18.58
CA ILE A 169 12.80 13.31 18.27
C ILE A 169 12.34 12.73 19.62
N PRO A 170 11.07 12.32 19.76
CA PRO A 170 10.59 11.67 20.97
C PRO A 170 11.49 10.50 21.39
N VAL A 171 11.86 10.45 22.68
CA VAL A 171 12.71 9.39 23.23
C VAL A 171 11.91 8.54 24.21
N VAL A 172 11.95 7.23 24.09
CA VAL A 172 11.36 6.32 25.08
C VAL A 172 12.39 5.98 26.15
N SER A 173 12.04 6.27 27.40
CA SER A 173 12.92 6.21 28.56
C SER A 173 13.22 4.77 29.00
N ASN A 174 14.49 4.50 29.30
CA ASN A 174 14.90 3.26 29.96
C ASN A 174 14.43 3.16 31.42
N LEU A 175 14.07 4.26 32.09
CA LEU A 175 13.61 4.23 33.48
C LEU A 175 12.13 3.89 33.61
N THR A 176 11.32 4.39 32.70
CA THR A 176 9.85 4.30 32.80
C THR A 176 9.23 3.42 31.74
N GLY A 177 9.90 3.18 30.61
CA GLY A 177 9.30 2.58 29.43
C GLY A 177 8.38 3.52 28.66
N GLU A 178 8.26 4.78 29.08
CA GLU A 178 7.37 5.78 28.49
C GLU A 178 8.15 6.86 27.73
N VAL A 179 7.46 7.64 26.89
CA VAL A 179 8.06 8.79 26.22
C VAL A 179 8.49 9.83 27.26
N VAL A 180 9.77 10.18 27.27
CA VAL A 180 10.34 11.14 28.21
C VAL A 180 9.94 12.57 27.83
N ALA A 181 9.43 13.32 28.80
CA ALA A 181 9.11 14.73 28.59
C ALA A 181 10.36 15.62 28.61
N GLU A 182 11.25 15.38 29.58
CA GLU A 182 12.49 16.14 29.76
C GLU A 182 13.59 15.29 30.40
N PHE A 183 14.85 15.60 30.05
CA PHE A 183 16.02 15.01 30.69
C PHE A 183 16.60 15.96 31.73
N SER A 184 17.16 15.39 32.80
CA SER A 184 17.79 16.13 33.89
C SER A 184 19.01 15.40 34.41
N ALA A 185 19.84 16.06 35.23
CA ALA A 185 20.96 15.41 35.88
C ALA A 185 20.50 14.23 36.75
N GLU A 186 19.38 14.39 37.47
CA GLU A 186 18.79 13.34 38.28
C GLU A 186 18.37 12.13 37.44
N TYR A 187 17.86 12.36 36.23
CA TYR A 187 17.53 11.28 35.30
C TYR A 187 18.73 10.36 35.08
N TRP A 188 19.91 10.91 34.80
CA TRP A 188 21.11 10.12 34.52
C TRP A 188 21.65 9.39 35.75
N VAL A 189 21.56 10.01 36.93
CA VAL A 189 21.94 9.36 38.20
C VAL A 189 21.04 8.16 38.49
N ARG A 190 19.74 8.29 38.25
CA ARG A 190 18.79 7.18 38.33
C ARG A 190 19.07 6.14 37.26
N HIS A 191 19.30 6.57 36.02
CA HIS A 191 19.54 5.69 34.86
C HIS A 191 20.71 4.73 35.02
N VAL A 192 21.81 5.14 35.66
CA VAL A 192 22.96 4.25 35.89
C VAL A 192 22.71 3.23 37.00
N ARG A 193 21.68 3.45 37.84
CA ARG A 193 21.37 2.66 39.03
C ARG A 193 20.13 1.76 38.86
N GLU A 194 19.06 2.30 38.31
CA GLU A 194 17.76 1.63 38.24
C GLU A 194 17.66 0.70 37.01
N ALA A 195 16.64 -0.16 37.01
CA ALA A 195 16.45 -1.16 35.96
C ALA A 195 16.17 -0.53 34.59
N VAL A 196 16.76 -1.09 33.53
CA VAL A 196 16.43 -0.75 32.14
C VAL A 196 15.10 -1.43 31.74
N ARG A 197 14.04 -0.64 31.56
CA ARG A 197 12.68 -1.04 31.13
C ARG A 197 12.57 -1.21 29.61
N PHE A 198 13.46 -2.01 29.00
CA PHE A 198 13.53 -2.15 27.54
C PHE A 198 12.25 -2.75 26.94
N ALA A 199 11.74 -3.84 27.53
CA ALA A 199 10.53 -4.51 27.05
C ALA A 199 9.30 -3.58 27.10
N ASP A 200 9.20 -2.78 28.16
CA ASP A 200 8.14 -1.80 28.32
C ASP A 200 8.25 -0.72 27.25
N GLY A 201 9.46 -0.21 26.99
CA GLY A 201 9.69 0.76 25.93
C GLY A 201 9.33 0.25 24.54
N VAL A 202 9.60 -1.03 24.24
CA VAL A 202 9.19 -1.64 22.96
C VAL A 202 7.67 -1.72 22.84
N ARG A 203 6.96 -2.08 23.92
CA ARG A 203 5.49 -2.11 23.93
C ARG A 203 4.89 -0.71 23.77
N THR A 204 5.45 0.29 24.43
CA THR A 204 5.04 1.69 24.24
C THR A 204 5.20 2.13 22.79
N LEU A 205 6.32 1.76 22.13
CA LEU A 205 6.51 2.06 20.71
C LEU A 205 5.46 1.36 19.83
N GLU A 206 5.14 0.09 20.11
CA GLU A 206 4.08 -0.65 19.42
C GLU A 206 2.70 0.00 19.61
N ASP A 207 2.35 0.40 20.84
CA ASP A 207 1.10 1.08 21.18
C ASP A 207 0.98 2.45 20.50
N LEU A 208 2.12 3.11 20.24
CA LEU A 208 2.21 4.35 19.46
C LEU A 208 2.18 4.12 17.94
N GLY A 209 2.04 2.88 17.48
CA GLY A 209 1.91 2.52 16.07
C GLY A 209 3.24 2.31 15.33
N VAL A 210 4.36 2.21 16.05
CA VAL A 210 5.65 1.92 15.43
C VAL A 210 5.67 0.49 14.91
N SER A 211 5.85 0.34 13.60
CA SER A 211 5.89 -0.96 12.89
C SER A 211 7.27 -1.32 12.38
N ARG A 212 8.27 -0.44 12.51
CA ARG A 212 9.64 -0.63 12.02
C ARG A 212 10.65 -0.28 13.11
N PHE A 213 11.46 -1.25 13.47
CA PHE A 213 12.48 -1.14 14.50
C PHE A 213 13.84 -1.38 13.86
N VAL A 214 14.72 -0.39 13.94
CA VAL A 214 16.09 -0.47 13.40
C VAL A 214 17.08 -0.43 14.55
N GLU A 215 17.78 -1.53 14.80
CA GLU A 215 18.84 -1.59 15.82
C GLU A 215 20.15 -1.04 15.23
N LEU A 216 20.55 0.12 15.74
CA LEU A 216 21.81 0.77 15.43
C LEU A 216 22.84 0.35 16.47
N GLY A 217 23.59 -0.72 16.19
CA GLY A 217 24.61 -1.24 17.08
C GLY A 217 25.54 -2.22 16.36
N PRO A 218 26.60 -2.72 17.03
CA PRO A 218 27.60 -3.60 16.41
C PRO A 218 27.13 -5.05 16.19
N ASP A 219 25.94 -5.44 16.67
CA ASP A 219 25.34 -6.77 16.49
C ASP A 219 23.80 -6.64 16.40
N GLY A 220 23.07 -7.75 16.48
CA GLY A 220 21.61 -7.80 16.42
C GLY A 220 20.92 -8.32 17.68
N VAL A 221 21.37 -7.91 18.87
CA VAL A 221 20.87 -8.45 20.15
C VAL A 221 19.53 -7.82 20.53
N LEU A 222 19.42 -6.49 20.43
CA LEU A 222 18.20 -5.76 20.79
C LEU A 222 17.05 -6.08 19.83
N ALA A 223 17.34 -6.32 18.56
CA ALA A 223 16.37 -6.77 17.57
C ALA A 223 15.69 -8.07 18.00
N GLY A 224 16.45 -9.04 18.53
CA GLY A 224 15.88 -10.28 19.05
C GLY A 224 15.02 -10.06 20.29
N MET A 225 15.45 -9.17 21.20
CA MET A 225 14.69 -8.82 22.42
C MET A 225 13.41 -8.04 22.10
N ALA A 226 13.47 -7.12 21.14
CA ALA A 226 12.32 -6.35 20.68
C ALA A 226 11.28 -7.28 20.05
N GLN A 227 11.70 -8.21 19.20
CA GLN A 227 10.81 -9.19 18.59
C GLN A 227 10.07 -10.08 19.60
N GLN A 228 10.67 -10.34 20.77
CA GLN A 228 10.04 -11.08 21.87
C GLN A 228 9.11 -10.23 22.73
N SER A 229 9.24 -8.90 22.66
CA SER A 229 8.49 -7.96 23.49
C SER A 229 7.22 -7.43 22.80
N LEU A 230 7.17 -7.51 21.46
CA LEU A 230 6.01 -7.13 20.66
C LEU A 230 4.84 -8.11 20.85
N ALA A 231 3.62 -7.57 20.91
CA ALA A 231 2.39 -8.35 20.95
C ALA A 231 2.08 -8.99 19.59
N ALA A 232 2.37 -8.32 18.49
CA ALA A 232 2.15 -8.81 17.12
C ALA A 232 3.46 -8.79 16.30
N PRO A 233 4.46 -9.65 16.63
CA PRO A 233 5.80 -9.59 16.04
C PRO A 233 5.83 -9.82 14.53
N GLU A 234 4.85 -10.53 13.97
CA GLU A 234 4.69 -10.75 12.53
C GLU A 234 4.27 -9.50 11.75
N SER A 235 3.69 -8.52 12.43
CA SER A 235 3.26 -7.25 11.83
C SER A 235 4.38 -6.20 11.81
N ALA A 236 5.46 -6.44 12.54
CA ALA A 236 6.57 -5.53 12.70
C ALA A 236 7.82 -5.96 11.92
N VAL A 237 8.57 -4.98 11.43
CA VAL A 237 9.85 -5.17 10.76
C VAL A 237 10.97 -4.80 11.73
N VAL A 238 11.71 -5.79 12.20
CA VAL A 238 12.82 -5.60 13.14
C VAL A 238 14.14 -5.94 12.47
N VAL A 239 15.03 -4.95 12.36
CA VAL A 239 16.24 -5.06 11.53
C VAL A 239 17.47 -4.54 12.29
N PRO A 240 18.46 -5.40 12.57
CA PRO A 240 19.76 -4.93 13.03
C PRO A 240 20.63 -4.49 11.86
N VAL A 241 21.31 -3.37 12.02
CA VAL A 241 22.13 -2.76 10.98
C VAL A 241 23.47 -3.48 10.80
N LEU A 242 24.09 -3.92 11.90
CA LEU A 242 25.29 -4.74 11.86
C LEU A 242 25.05 -6.11 12.50
N ARG A 243 25.93 -7.05 12.19
CA ARG A 243 25.93 -8.43 12.67
C ARG A 243 27.36 -8.89 12.81
N LYS A 244 27.71 -9.47 13.96
CA LYS A 244 29.09 -9.92 14.22
C LYS A 244 29.59 -11.04 13.29
N ASP A 245 28.67 -11.79 12.68
CA ASP A 245 28.97 -12.94 11.82
C ASP A 245 29.01 -12.59 10.33
N ARG A 246 28.96 -11.30 9.97
CA ARG A 246 28.90 -10.84 8.58
C ARG A 246 29.77 -9.60 8.35
N PRO A 247 30.28 -9.38 7.12
CA PRO A 247 30.95 -8.13 6.78
C PRO A 247 30.00 -6.92 6.94
N GLU A 248 30.48 -5.85 7.57
CA GLU A 248 29.68 -4.65 7.89
C GLU A 248 28.96 -4.05 6.68
N PRO A 249 29.60 -3.85 5.49
CA PRO A 249 28.90 -3.30 4.33
C PRO A 249 27.74 -4.17 3.85
N VAL A 250 27.88 -5.49 3.95
CA VAL A 250 26.84 -6.45 3.54
C VAL A 250 25.68 -6.40 4.53
N ALA A 251 25.96 -6.38 5.84
CA ALA A 251 24.93 -6.29 6.87
C ALA A 251 24.13 -4.97 6.73
N LEU A 252 24.84 -3.85 6.56
CA LEU A 252 24.28 -2.52 6.39
C LEU A 252 23.36 -2.43 5.16
N MET A 253 23.83 -2.86 4.00
CA MET A 253 23.00 -2.84 2.77
C MET A 253 21.82 -3.82 2.84
N THR A 254 21.98 -4.96 3.53
CA THR A 254 20.87 -5.89 3.79
C THR A 254 19.81 -5.24 4.67
N ALA A 255 20.24 -4.52 5.71
CA ALA A 255 19.34 -3.82 6.61
C ALA A 255 18.56 -2.71 5.88
N LEU A 256 19.25 -1.91 5.07
CA LEU A 256 18.64 -0.88 4.22
C LEU A 256 17.62 -1.48 3.25
N GLY A 257 17.97 -2.58 2.58
CA GLY A 257 17.07 -3.28 1.66
C GLY A 257 15.80 -3.80 2.35
N ARG A 258 15.90 -4.27 3.60
CA ARG A 258 14.73 -4.69 4.40
C ARG A 258 13.85 -3.52 4.82
N ALA A 259 14.45 -2.40 5.21
CA ALA A 259 13.70 -1.17 5.49
C ALA A 259 12.97 -0.71 4.22
N TYR A 260 13.66 -0.64 3.08
CA TYR A 260 13.06 -0.25 1.80
C TYR A 260 11.92 -1.19 1.36
N ALA A 261 12.15 -2.50 1.38
CA ALA A 261 11.16 -3.50 0.96
C ALA A 261 9.90 -3.50 1.84
N SER A 262 10.00 -3.02 3.07
CA SER A 262 8.83 -2.84 3.92
C SER A 262 8.06 -1.55 3.60
N GLY A 263 8.62 -0.62 2.82
CA GLY A 263 8.00 0.67 2.46
C GLY A 263 8.67 1.91 3.04
N GLN A 264 9.89 1.81 3.61
CA GLN A 264 10.66 2.99 4.02
C GLN A 264 11.26 3.67 2.79
N ASP A 265 11.10 4.99 2.70
CA ASP A 265 11.76 5.78 1.67
C ASP A 265 13.26 5.88 1.93
N VAL A 266 14.04 5.76 0.86
CA VAL A 266 15.50 5.88 0.85
C VAL A 266 15.89 6.92 -0.19
N ASP A 267 16.73 7.87 0.19
CA ASP A 267 17.36 8.79 -0.74
C ASP A 267 18.50 8.06 -1.49
N TRP A 268 18.14 7.47 -2.62
CA TRP A 268 19.09 6.77 -3.48
C TRP A 268 20.12 7.72 -4.12
N GLU A 269 19.80 9.01 -4.30
CA GLU A 269 20.75 9.98 -4.85
C GLU A 269 21.86 10.24 -3.83
N ALA A 270 21.50 10.48 -2.57
CA ALA A 270 22.47 10.63 -1.47
C ALA A 270 23.33 9.37 -1.26
N LEU A 271 22.74 8.18 -1.36
CA LEU A 271 23.48 6.93 -1.19
C LEU A 271 24.56 6.72 -2.26
N TYR A 272 24.30 7.13 -3.50
CA TYR A 272 25.23 6.97 -4.62
C TYR A 272 26.06 8.23 -4.92
N GLU A 273 25.95 9.28 -4.10
CA GLU A 273 26.70 10.52 -4.28
C GLU A 273 28.22 10.24 -4.31
N GLY A 274 28.90 10.76 -5.33
CA GLY A 274 30.35 10.59 -5.49
C GLY A 274 30.83 9.18 -5.85
N SER A 275 29.93 8.19 -5.98
CA SER A 275 30.32 6.81 -6.30
C SER A 275 30.56 6.57 -7.80
N GLY A 276 30.13 7.49 -8.65
CA GLY A 276 30.14 7.32 -10.11
C GLY A 276 29.13 6.29 -10.63
N ALA A 277 28.16 5.87 -9.81
CA ALA A 277 27.11 4.94 -10.22
C ALA A 277 26.23 5.57 -11.31
N ALA A 278 25.80 4.75 -12.27
CA ALA A 278 24.90 5.15 -13.34
C ALA A 278 23.59 4.35 -13.24
N ARG A 279 22.46 5.01 -13.49
CA ARG A 279 21.17 4.31 -13.62
C ARG A 279 21.19 3.46 -14.88
N VAL A 280 20.92 2.16 -14.73
CA VAL A 280 20.76 1.22 -15.84
C VAL A 280 19.30 0.81 -15.97
N ALA A 281 18.81 0.65 -17.19
CA ALA A 281 17.47 0.14 -17.42
C ALA A 281 17.43 -1.35 -17.04
N LEU A 282 16.50 -1.70 -16.15
CA LEU A 282 16.15 -3.09 -15.85
C LEU A 282 14.91 -3.49 -16.66
N PRO A 283 14.66 -4.79 -16.87
CA PRO A 283 13.38 -5.25 -17.39
C PRO A 283 12.21 -4.60 -16.63
N THR A 284 11.18 -4.19 -17.36
CA THR A 284 10.00 -3.54 -16.78
C THR A 284 9.20 -4.50 -15.92
N TYR A 285 8.24 -3.97 -15.15
CA TYR A 285 7.34 -4.77 -14.32
C TYR A 285 6.74 -5.93 -15.13
N ALA A 286 6.91 -7.15 -14.62
CA ALA A 286 6.33 -8.35 -15.21
C ALA A 286 4.85 -8.39 -14.83
N PHE A 287 4.00 -7.70 -15.60
CA PHE A 287 2.57 -7.71 -15.39
C PHE A 287 2.04 -9.15 -15.39
N GLN A 288 1.12 -9.45 -14.46
CA GLN A 288 0.33 -10.67 -14.50
C GLN A 288 -0.68 -10.52 -15.63
N HIS A 289 -0.29 -10.97 -16.83
CA HIS A 289 -1.11 -10.85 -18.03
C HIS A 289 -2.34 -11.75 -17.92
N GLU A 290 -3.50 -11.14 -17.69
CA GLU A 290 -4.81 -11.77 -17.80
C GLU A 290 -5.60 -11.10 -18.94
N HIS A 291 -6.39 -11.91 -19.65
CA HIS A 291 -7.12 -11.46 -20.83
C HIS A 291 -8.47 -10.87 -20.42
N TYR A 292 -8.59 -9.54 -20.44
CA TYR A 292 -9.81 -8.80 -20.06
C TYR A 292 -10.59 -8.23 -21.27
N TRP A 293 -10.39 -8.79 -22.48
CA TRP A 293 -11.13 -8.35 -23.66
C TRP A 293 -12.56 -8.91 -23.63
N LEU A 294 -13.53 -8.06 -24.02
CA LEU A 294 -14.90 -8.51 -24.26
C LEU A 294 -14.90 -9.38 -25.53
N ASP A 295 -15.13 -10.68 -25.35
CA ASP A 295 -15.36 -11.60 -26.46
C ASP A 295 -16.75 -11.33 -27.05
N VAL A 296 -16.85 -10.32 -27.94
CA VAL A 296 -18.04 -10.10 -28.75
C VAL A 296 -18.08 -11.23 -29.79
N PRO A 297 -19.09 -12.12 -29.80
CA PRO A 297 -19.22 -13.12 -30.84
C PRO A 297 -19.26 -12.41 -32.20
N ALA A 298 -18.39 -12.79 -33.12
CA ALA A 298 -18.37 -12.24 -34.47
C ALA A 298 -19.77 -12.37 -35.09
N ALA A 299 -20.41 -11.24 -35.39
CA ALA A 299 -21.68 -11.22 -36.08
C ALA A 299 -21.47 -11.70 -37.53
N VAL A 300 -22.02 -12.89 -37.84
CA VAL A 300 -22.43 -13.40 -39.17
C VAL A 300 -21.30 -13.57 -40.21
N GLY A 301 -21.29 -14.73 -40.89
CA GLY A 301 -20.25 -15.12 -41.86
C GLY A 301 -19.99 -14.09 -42.98
N ASP A 302 -18.80 -14.17 -43.59
CA ASP A 302 -18.32 -13.22 -44.60
C ASP A 302 -19.18 -13.21 -45.87
N VAL A 303 -20.13 -12.27 -45.94
CA VAL A 303 -21.06 -12.08 -47.07
C VAL A 303 -20.38 -11.63 -48.37
N THR A 304 -19.12 -11.16 -48.30
CA THR A 304 -18.36 -10.76 -49.50
C THR A 304 -18.03 -11.94 -50.41
N SER A 305 -17.93 -13.14 -49.84
CA SER A 305 -17.65 -14.38 -50.57
C SER A 305 -18.72 -14.75 -51.62
N VAL A 306 -19.94 -14.21 -51.48
CA VAL A 306 -21.06 -14.40 -52.42
C VAL A 306 -21.38 -13.14 -53.23
N GLY A 307 -20.47 -12.16 -53.24
CA GLY A 307 -20.57 -10.95 -54.05
C GLY A 307 -21.50 -9.87 -53.49
N LEU A 308 -21.77 -9.88 -52.18
CA LEU A 308 -22.53 -8.82 -51.50
C LEU A 308 -21.59 -7.90 -50.72
N ASP A 309 -21.97 -6.63 -50.61
CA ASP A 309 -21.24 -5.68 -49.77
C ASP A 309 -21.62 -5.86 -48.30
N LYS A 310 -20.68 -5.63 -47.39
CA LYS A 310 -20.98 -5.57 -45.95
C LYS A 310 -21.70 -4.26 -45.66
N ALA A 311 -22.83 -4.35 -44.96
CA ALA A 311 -23.56 -3.14 -44.54
C ALA A 311 -22.95 -2.46 -43.31
N GLU A 312 -21.92 -3.06 -42.67
CA GLU A 312 -21.23 -2.56 -41.47
C GLU A 312 -22.16 -2.06 -40.35
N HIS A 313 -23.28 -2.75 -40.14
CA HIS A 313 -24.35 -2.29 -39.26
C HIS A 313 -24.86 -3.41 -38.32
N PRO A 314 -25.13 -3.15 -37.02
CA PRO A 314 -25.56 -4.18 -36.07
C PRO A 314 -26.87 -4.90 -36.42
N LEU A 315 -27.77 -4.24 -37.16
CA LEU A 315 -29.07 -4.78 -37.57
C LEU A 315 -29.09 -5.29 -39.02
N LEU A 316 -28.09 -4.95 -39.83
CA LEU A 316 -28.03 -5.23 -41.27
C LEU A 316 -26.66 -5.79 -41.63
N GLY A 317 -26.62 -7.02 -42.14
CA GLY A 317 -25.38 -7.73 -42.42
C GLY A 317 -24.83 -7.52 -43.83
N ALA A 318 -25.71 -7.30 -44.82
CA ALA A 318 -25.31 -7.18 -46.21
C ALA A 318 -26.12 -6.13 -46.98
N ALA A 319 -25.53 -5.60 -48.05
CA ALA A 319 -26.14 -4.68 -48.99
C ALA A 319 -25.94 -5.15 -50.43
N ILE A 320 -26.93 -4.86 -51.29
CA ILE A 320 -26.94 -5.21 -52.71
C ILE A 320 -27.38 -3.99 -53.50
N VAL A 321 -26.51 -3.46 -54.36
CA VAL A 321 -26.86 -2.38 -55.29
C VAL A 321 -27.50 -2.98 -56.55
N LEU A 322 -28.69 -2.49 -56.92
CA LEU A 322 -29.41 -2.92 -58.11
C LEU A 322 -28.87 -2.19 -59.34
N ALA A 323 -28.22 -2.94 -60.23
CA ALA A 323 -27.51 -2.36 -61.38
C ALA A 323 -28.42 -1.66 -62.41
N ASP A 324 -29.70 -2.00 -62.47
CA ASP A 324 -30.67 -1.48 -63.43
C ASP A 324 -31.33 -0.16 -63.01
N SER A 325 -31.45 0.05 -61.70
CA SER A 325 -32.23 1.13 -61.08
C SER A 325 -31.39 2.05 -60.19
N GLY A 326 -30.18 1.62 -59.82
CA GLY A 326 -29.35 2.31 -58.84
C GLY A 326 -30.00 2.35 -57.45
N GLY A 327 -30.96 1.46 -57.18
CA GLY A 327 -31.54 1.21 -55.86
C GLY A 327 -30.64 0.31 -55.01
N VAL A 328 -31.01 0.11 -53.74
CA VAL A 328 -30.28 -0.78 -52.83
C VAL A 328 -31.23 -1.67 -52.04
N VAL A 329 -30.81 -2.90 -51.79
CA VAL A 329 -31.45 -3.81 -50.83
C VAL A 329 -30.47 -4.13 -49.71
N LEU A 330 -30.81 -3.78 -48.48
CA LEU A 330 -30.06 -4.20 -47.29
C LEU A 330 -30.80 -5.34 -46.60
N THR A 331 -30.06 -6.29 -46.05
CA THR A 331 -30.63 -7.46 -45.39
C THR A 331 -29.97 -7.76 -44.05
N GLY A 332 -30.77 -8.23 -43.10
CA GLY A 332 -30.35 -8.59 -41.75
C GLY A 332 -31.19 -9.72 -41.16
N ARG A 333 -30.76 -10.22 -40.00
CA ARG A 333 -31.56 -11.15 -39.18
C ARG A 333 -31.67 -10.58 -37.77
N LEU A 334 -32.90 -10.46 -37.30
CA LEU A 334 -33.22 -9.91 -35.99
C LEU A 334 -33.91 -10.97 -35.14
N SER A 335 -33.59 -11.01 -33.86
CA SER A 335 -34.37 -11.70 -32.82
C SER A 335 -34.39 -10.83 -31.58
N ALA A 336 -35.21 -11.16 -30.58
CA ALA A 336 -35.18 -10.46 -29.30
C ALA A 336 -33.79 -10.55 -28.64
N THR A 337 -33.01 -11.57 -28.97
CA THR A 337 -31.67 -11.85 -28.41
C THR A 337 -30.51 -11.37 -29.29
N SER A 338 -30.79 -10.83 -30.48
CA SER A 338 -29.74 -10.46 -31.45
C SER A 338 -30.14 -9.24 -32.28
N PRO A 339 -29.57 -8.05 -31.96
CA PRO A 339 -28.78 -7.74 -30.77
C PRO A 339 -29.62 -7.78 -29.48
N GLY A 340 -29.01 -8.15 -28.35
CA GLY A 340 -29.73 -8.48 -27.11
C GLY A 340 -30.58 -7.36 -26.49
N TRP A 341 -30.30 -6.09 -26.80
CA TRP A 341 -31.08 -4.94 -26.33
C TRP A 341 -32.47 -4.85 -26.98
N LEU A 342 -32.72 -5.58 -28.09
CA LEU A 342 -34.04 -5.61 -28.73
C LEU A 342 -35.11 -6.25 -27.83
N ALA A 343 -34.73 -7.07 -26.85
CA ALA A 343 -35.65 -7.61 -25.85
C ALA A 343 -36.22 -6.56 -24.89
N ASP A 344 -35.56 -5.40 -24.77
CA ASP A 344 -35.89 -4.35 -23.80
C ASP A 344 -36.95 -3.37 -24.31
N HIS A 345 -37.39 -3.49 -25.57
CA HIS A 345 -38.49 -2.68 -26.11
C HIS A 345 -39.76 -3.52 -26.23
N GLN A 346 -40.51 -3.57 -25.14
CA GLN A 346 -41.73 -4.36 -24.98
C GLN A 346 -42.98 -3.48 -25.00
N VAL A 347 -43.98 -3.95 -25.74
CA VAL A 347 -45.33 -3.38 -25.75
C VAL A 347 -46.29 -4.50 -25.36
N GLY A 348 -46.98 -4.34 -24.22
CA GLY A 348 -47.84 -5.37 -23.66
C GLY A 348 -47.10 -6.67 -23.33
N GLY A 349 -45.83 -6.58 -22.89
CA GLY A 349 -44.98 -7.73 -22.57
C GLY A 349 -44.46 -8.50 -23.78
N THR A 350 -44.62 -7.96 -24.99
CA THR A 350 -44.10 -8.55 -26.23
C THR A 350 -42.99 -7.69 -26.79
N ALA A 351 -41.82 -8.28 -27.10
CA ALA A 351 -40.73 -7.57 -27.76
C ALA A 351 -41.15 -7.15 -29.18
N VAL A 352 -41.18 -5.85 -29.42
CA VAL A 352 -41.56 -5.25 -30.71
C VAL A 352 -40.39 -4.40 -31.19
N PHE A 353 -40.01 -4.55 -32.46
CA PHE A 353 -38.96 -3.73 -33.05
C PHE A 353 -39.32 -2.24 -32.91
N PRO A 354 -38.45 -1.42 -32.29
CA PRO A 354 -38.81 -0.06 -31.94
C PRO A 354 -39.07 0.79 -33.18
N GLY A 355 -39.98 1.77 -33.05
CA GLY A 355 -40.24 2.76 -34.10
C GLY A 355 -38.98 3.47 -34.56
N THR A 356 -38.10 3.82 -33.63
CA THR A 356 -36.77 4.40 -33.87
C THR A 356 -35.80 3.43 -34.55
N GLY A 357 -36.01 2.12 -34.41
CA GLY A 357 -35.27 1.12 -35.17
C GLY A 357 -35.54 1.21 -36.67
N TYR A 358 -36.77 1.51 -37.10
CA TYR A 358 -37.07 1.74 -38.51
C TYR A 358 -36.43 3.03 -39.03
N VAL A 359 -36.29 4.04 -38.17
CA VAL A 359 -35.55 5.27 -38.49
C VAL A 359 -34.07 4.95 -38.72
N GLU A 360 -33.45 4.13 -37.87
CA GLU A 360 -32.06 3.67 -38.04
C GLU A 360 -31.89 2.90 -39.36
N LEU A 361 -32.79 1.95 -39.65
CA LEU A 361 -32.78 1.20 -40.92
C LEU A 361 -32.91 2.12 -42.14
N ALA A 362 -33.75 3.16 -42.03
CA ALA A 362 -33.95 4.16 -43.08
C ALA A 362 -32.71 5.03 -43.31
N ILE A 363 -32.05 5.46 -42.22
CA ILE A 363 -30.80 6.24 -42.28
C ILE A 363 -29.71 5.41 -42.95
N GLN A 364 -29.48 4.18 -42.46
CA GLN A 364 -28.45 3.31 -43.02
C GLN A 364 -28.70 3.02 -44.51
N ALA A 365 -29.95 2.83 -44.91
CA ALA A 365 -30.31 2.65 -46.31
C ALA A 365 -30.12 3.93 -47.15
N GLY A 366 -30.42 5.09 -46.57
CA GLY A 366 -30.21 6.41 -47.19
C GLY A 366 -28.73 6.71 -47.44
N ASP A 367 -27.85 6.38 -46.50
CA ASP A 367 -26.41 6.58 -46.62
C ASP A 367 -25.82 5.79 -47.81
N GLN A 368 -26.35 4.60 -48.11
CA GLN A 368 -25.93 3.80 -49.29
C GLN A 368 -26.26 4.46 -50.63
N VAL A 369 -27.25 5.36 -50.68
CA VAL A 369 -27.73 5.99 -51.92
C VAL A 369 -27.57 7.52 -51.91
N GLY A 370 -26.84 8.06 -50.93
CA GLY A 370 -26.60 9.51 -50.78
C GLY A 370 -27.83 10.33 -50.40
N CYS A 371 -28.83 9.71 -49.74
CA CYS A 371 -30.04 10.38 -49.26
C CYS A 371 -29.97 10.56 -47.74
N GLY A 372 -29.51 11.75 -47.30
CA GLY A 372 -29.32 12.06 -45.88
C GLY A 372 -30.57 12.52 -45.12
N ARG A 373 -31.77 12.49 -45.74
CA ARG A 373 -33.01 12.97 -45.11
C ARG A 373 -34.17 11.99 -45.34
N ILE A 374 -34.84 11.62 -44.25
CA ILE A 374 -36.15 10.97 -44.26
C ILE A 374 -37.20 12.06 -44.42
N GLU A 375 -37.89 12.10 -45.57
CA GLU A 375 -38.99 13.03 -45.80
C GLU A 375 -40.30 12.50 -45.22
N GLU A 376 -40.53 11.20 -45.37
CA GLU A 376 -41.69 10.51 -44.80
C GLU A 376 -41.27 9.12 -44.32
N LEU A 377 -41.81 8.69 -43.18
CA LEU A 377 -41.74 7.30 -42.73
C LEU A 377 -43.06 6.93 -42.05
N THR A 378 -43.75 5.98 -42.64
CA THR A 378 -45.04 5.45 -42.18
C THR A 378 -44.86 4.01 -41.73
N LEU A 379 -45.12 3.73 -40.46
CA LEU A 379 -45.10 2.38 -39.89
C LEU A 379 -46.46 1.72 -40.14
N GLN A 380 -46.47 0.61 -40.86
CA GLN A 380 -47.69 -0.07 -41.31
C GLN A 380 -48.11 -1.20 -40.37
N ALA A 381 -47.15 -2.00 -39.91
CA ALA A 381 -47.40 -3.15 -39.06
C ALA A 381 -46.26 -3.33 -38.04
N PRO A 382 -46.55 -3.65 -36.76
CA PRO A 382 -45.52 -3.94 -35.78
C PRO A 382 -44.71 -5.18 -36.19
N LEU A 383 -43.38 -5.11 -36.06
CA LEU A 383 -42.52 -6.29 -36.20
C LEU A 383 -42.28 -6.90 -34.82
N VAL A 384 -42.95 -8.02 -34.55
CA VAL A 384 -42.79 -8.78 -33.30
C VAL A 384 -41.52 -9.63 -33.38
N LEU A 385 -40.72 -9.61 -32.32
CA LEU A 385 -39.47 -10.35 -32.22
C LEU A 385 -39.60 -11.51 -31.22
N SER A 386 -39.15 -12.70 -31.62
CA SER A 386 -39.09 -13.88 -30.76
C SER A 386 -37.68 -14.05 -30.19
N ALA A 387 -37.58 -14.64 -29.00
CA ALA A 387 -36.31 -15.08 -28.44
C ALA A 387 -35.80 -16.37 -29.11
N GLU A 388 -36.72 -17.20 -29.61
CA GLU A 388 -36.44 -18.52 -30.20
C GLU A 388 -36.22 -18.46 -31.71
N GLU A 389 -36.90 -17.53 -32.39
CA GLU A 389 -36.87 -17.42 -33.85
C GLU A 389 -36.36 -16.05 -34.29
N SER A 390 -35.46 -16.05 -35.27
CA SER A 390 -35.04 -14.82 -35.95
C SER A 390 -35.90 -14.55 -37.18
N VAL A 391 -36.25 -13.29 -37.40
CA VAL A 391 -36.85 -12.80 -38.63
C VAL A 391 -35.77 -12.31 -39.59
N GLN A 392 -35.96 -12.56 -40.89
CA GLN A 392 -35.19 -11.88 -41.93
C GLN A 392 -35.81 -10.52 -42.19
N VAL A 393 -34.99 -9.49 -42.29
CA VAL A 393 -35.42 -8.12 -42.61
C VAL A 393 -34.79 -7.71 -43.93
N GLN A 394 -35.57 -7.06 -44.79
CA GLN A 394 -35.10 -6.43 -46.02
C GLN A 394 -35.51 -4.97 -46.06
N VAL A 395 -34.55 -4.10 -46.33
CA VAL A 395 -34.78 -2.68 -46.55
C VAL A 395 -34.53 -2.39 -48.01
N VAL A 396 -35.57 -1.97 -48.73
CA VAL A 396 -35.56 -1.78 -50.18
C VAL A 396 -35.70 -0.31 -50.50
N VAL A 397 -34.71 0.25 -51.18
CA VAL A 397 -34.72 1.61 -51.70
C VAL A 397 -34.86 1.58 -53.22
N GLY A 398 -35.87 2.28 -53.73
CA GLY A 398 -36.18 2.36 -55.14
C GLY A 398 -35.23 3.25 -55.96
N PRO A 399 -35.45 3.33 -57.28
CA PRO A 399 -34.74 4.28 -58.14
C PRO A 399 -35.01 5.73 -57.70
N ALA A 400 -34.09 6.62 -58.06
CA ALA A 400 -34.29 8.05 -57.90
C ALA A 400 -35.38 8.57 -58.86
N ASP A 401 -36.29 9.39 -58.35
CA ASP A 401 -37.20 10.19 -59.16
C ASP A 401 -36.52 11.45 -59.72
N GLU A 402 -37.28 12.29 -60.43
CA GLU A 402 -36.78 13.54 -61.03
C GLU A 402 -36.19 14.54 -60.02
N THR A 403 -36.56 14.43 -58.75
CA THR A 403 -36.07 15.29 -57.65
C THR A 403 -34.90 14.66 -56.89
N GLY A 404 -34.51 13.43 -57.25
CA GLY A 404 -33.53 12.63 -56.51
C GLY A 404 -34.13 11.87 -55.32
N GLY A 405 -35.44 12.02 -55.07
CA GLY A 405 -36.18 11.31 -54.03
C GLY A 405 -36.28 9.81 -54.35
N ARG A 406 -36.34 8.98 -53.30
CA ARG A 406 -36.35 7.52 -53.43
C ARG A 406 -37.36 6.91 -52.46
N SER A 407 -38.18 5.99 -52.94
CA SER A 407 -39.08 5.21 -52.07
C SER A 407 -38.27 4.27 -51.18
N LEU A 408 -38.68 4.12 -49.92
CA LEU A 408 -38.15 3.17 -48.94
C LEU A 408 -39.25 2.18 -48.53
N ASN A 409 -38.93 0.89 -48.44
CA ASN A 409 -39.82 -0.11 -47.87
C ASN A 409 -39.03 -1.06 -46.97
N VAL A 410 -39.56 -1.34 -45.78
CA VAL A 410 -38.99 -2.31 -44.83
C VAL A 410 -39.90 -3.52 -44.75
N TYR A 411 -39.37 -4.67 -45.14
CA TYR A 411 -40.06 -5.95 -45.12
C TYR A 411 -39.44 -6.88 -44.09
N ALA A 412 -40.25 -7.77 -43.51
CA ALA A 412 -39.75 -8.86 -42.71
C ALA A 412 -40.48 -10.18 -42.99
N ARG A 413 -39.81 -11.28 -42.69
CA ARG A 413 -40.35 -12.64 -42.83
C ARG A 413 -39.74 -13.59 -41.79
N GLY A 414 -40.56 -14.48 -41.23
CA GLY A 414 -40.13 -15.56 -40.33
C GLY A 414 -39.39 -16.72 -41.05
N ALA A 415 -39.17 -17.82 -40.33
CA ALA A 415 -38.36 -18.96 -40.78
C ALA A 415 -39.06 -19.93 -41.77
N GLY A 416 -40.30 -19.65 -42.21
CA GLY A 416 -41.07 -20.49 -43.12
C GLY A 416 -41.29 -19.90 -44.53
N PRO A 417 -41.97 -20.62 -45.45
CA PRO A 417 -42.27 -20.17 -46.81
C PRO A 417 -43.36 -19.09 -46.88
N GLN A 418 -43.51 -18.27 -45.82
CA GLN A 418 -44.50 -17.20 -45.75
C GLN A 418 -44.16 -16.03 -46.68
N ASP A 419 -45.17 -15.24 -47.01
CA ASP A 419 -44.99 -14.01 -47.77
C ASP A 419 -44.29 -12.93 -46.91
N TRP A 420 -43.55 -12.04 -47.57
CA TRP A 420 -42.97 -10.87 -46.91
C TRP A 420 -44.06 -9.92 -46.44
N THR A 421 -43.96 -9.46 -45.19
CA THR A 421 -44.86 -8.42 -44.64
C THR A 421 -44.17 -7.08 -44.73
N CYS A 422 -44.87 -6.06 -45.26
CA CYS A 422 -44.38 -4.67 -45.22
C CYS A 422 -44.65 -4.07 -43.84
N HIS A 423 -43.60 -3.62 -43.17
CA HIS A 423 -43.67 -3.05 -41.83
C HIS A 423 -43.54 -1.54 -41.83
N ALA A 424 -42.82 -0.97 -42.79
CA ALA A 424 -42.71 0.47 -42.94
C ALA A 424 -42.51 0.86 -44.41
N THR A 425 -43.04 2.02 -44.78
CA THR A 425 -42.85 2.65 -46.09
C THR A 425 -42.43 4.09 -45.90
N GLY A 426 -41.65 4.66 -46.82
CA GLY A 426 -41.20 6.03 -46.68
C GLY A 426 -40.61 6.62 -47.95
N VAL A 427 -40.13 7.85 -47.82
CA VAL A 427 -39.44 8.60 -48.88
C VAL A 427 -38.14 9.16 -48.30
N LEU A 428 -37.05 8.86 -48.98
CA LEU A 428 -35.71 9.38 -48.71
C LEU A 428 -35.37 10.44 -49.74
N THR A 429 -34.78 11.55 -49.31
CA THR A 429 -34.39 12.65 -50.20
C THR A 429 -32.93 13.04 -50.01
N PRO A 430 -32.26 13.53 -51.06
CA PRO A 430 -30.97 14.19 -50.93
C PRO A 430 -31.12 15.44 -50.05
N GLY A 431 -30.18 15.66 -49.15
CA GLY A 431 -30.20 16.82 -48.26
C GLY A 431 -29.03 16.79 -47.30
N ALA A 432 -28.40 17.95 -47.09
CA ALA A 432 -27.43 18.10 -46.03
C ALA A 432 -28.12 18.02 -44.66
N ARG A 433 -27.40 17.56 -43.63
CA ARG A 433 -27.85 17.64 -42.24
C ARG A 433 -28.31 19.06 -41.95
N ASN A 434 -29.58 19.22 -41.56
CA ASN A 434 -30.08 20.52 -41.14
C ASN A 434 -29.45 20.86 -39.79
N THR A 435 -28.50 21.80 -39.77
CA THR A 435 -27.85 22.29 -38.55
C THR A 435 -28.67 23.40 -37.87
N ALA A 436 -29.79 23.83 -38.46
CA ALA A 436 -30.69 24.80 -37.85
C ALA A 436 -31.41 24.14 -36.66
N GLY A 437 -30.88 24.38 -35.46
CA GLY A 437 -31.35 23.77 -34.21
C GLY A 437 -30.30 22.96 -33.45
N ALA A 438 -29.04 22.91 -33.92
CA ALA A 438 -27.95 22.31 -33.14
C ALA A 438 -27.80 23.05 -31.80
N PHE A 439 -28.08 22.34 -30.70
CA PHE A 439 -27.85 22.84 -29.36
C PHE A 439 -26.37 22.67 -29.00
N ASP A 440 -25.81 23.64 -28.28
CA ASP A 440 -24.42 23.58 -27.85
C ASP A 440 -24.27 22.53 -26.73
N LEU A 441 -23.58 21.43 -27.05
CA LEU A 441 -23.26 20.36 -26.10
C LEU A 441 -22.18 20.75 -25.09
N ALA A 442 -21.52 21.90 -25.25
CA ALA A 442 -20.54 22.40 -24.28
C ALA A 442 -21.19 22.91 -22.98
N GLN A 443 -22.52 23.11 -22.96
CA GLN A 443 -23.27 23.51 -21.76
C GLN A 443 -24.38 22.49 -21.47
N TRP A 444 -24.32 21.87 -20.29
CA TRP A 444 -25.34 20.92 -19.82
C TRP A 444 -25.78 21.23 -18.38
N PRO A 445 -27.09 21.33 -18.08
CA PRO A 445 -28.21 21.30 -19.03
C PRO A 445 -28.23 22.55 -19.94
N PRO A 446 -28.93 22.49 -21.10
CA PRO A 446 -29.05 23.65 -21.99
C PRO A 446 -29.56 24.90 -21.27
N ALA A 447 -29.07 26.08 -21.64
CA ALA A 447 -29.46 27.33 -21.00
C ALA A 447 -30.99 27.55 -21.09
N GLY A 448 -31.64 27.77 -19.95
CA GLY A 448 -33.09 27.94 -19.86
C GLY A 448 -33.91 26.64 -19.90
N ALA A 449 -33.25 25.47 -19.86
CA ALA A 449 -33.95 24.20 -19.68
C ALA A 449 -34.53 24.08 -18.26
N GLU A 450 -35.75 23.57 -18.18
CA GLU A 450 -36.40 23.19 -16.92
C GLU A 450 -36.20 21.68 -16.71
N PRO A 451 -35.66 21.24 -15.56
CA PRO A 451 -35.51 19.82 -15.27
C PRO A 451 -36.87 19.15 -15.10
N VAL A 452 -37.02 17.95 -15.66
CA VAL A 452 -38.19 17.09 -15.47
C VAL A 452 -37.73 15.87 -14.68
N GLU A 453 -38.30 15.68 -13.49
CA GLU A 453 -38.04 14.49 -12.66
C GLU A 453 -38.62 13.25 -13.34
N LEU A 454 -37.82 12.18 -13.42
CA LEU A 454 -38.18 10.92 -14.07
C LEU A 454 -38.34 9.76 -13.06
N ASP A 455 -38.30 10.05 -11.75
CA ASP A 455 -38.51 9.04 -10.71
C ASP A 455 -39.88 8.38 -10.89
N GLY A 456 -39.89 7.04 -10.96
CA GLY A 456 -41.10 6.25 -11.20
C GLY A 456 -41.64 6.29 -12.64
N PHE A 457 -41.09 7.13 -13.55
CA PHE A 457 -41.58 7.26 -14.92
C PHE A 457 -41.62 5.92 -15.67
N TYR A 458 -40.52 5.16 -15.64
CA TYR A 458 -40.46 3.87 -16.32
C TYR A 458 -41.35 2.81 -15.67
N GLU A 459 -41.60 2.89 -14.35
CA GLU A 459 -42.54 2.00 -13.66
C GLU A 459 -43.98 2.31 -14.06
N GLU A 460 -44.35 3.59 -14.17
CA GLU A 460 -45.66 4.04 -14.67
C GLU A 460 -45.88 3.63 -16.12
N MET A 461 -44.87 3.79 -16.97
CA MET A 461 -44.91 3.37 -18.38
C MET A 461 -45.05 1.86 -18.49
N ALA A 462 -44.31 1.08 -17.69
CA ALA A 462 -44.43 -0.37 -17.65
C ALA A 462 -45.84 -0.79 -17.19
N GLY A 463 -46.41 -0.09 -16.22
CA GLY A 463 -47.81 -0.25 -15.79
C GLY A 463 -48.84 0.07 -16.88
N ALA A 464 -48.51 0.99 -17.80
CA ALA A 464 -49.27 1.29 -19.01
C ALA A 464 -48.99 0.32 -20.18
N GLY A 465 -48.10 -0.66 -19.98
CA GLY A 465 -47.74 -1.68 -20.97
C GLY A 465 -46.58 -1.30 -21.89
N LEU A 466 -45.75 -0.31 -21.53
CA LEU A 466 -44.56 0.13 -22.26
C LEU A 466 -43.32 -0.08 -21.38
N GLY A 467 -42.49 -1.08 -21.68
CA GLY A 467 -41.34 -1.40 -20.82
C GLY A 467 -40.33 -2.31 -21.46
#